data_AF-A0A927B9V3-F1
#
_entry.id   AF-A0A927B9V3-F1
#
_cell.length_a   1.000
_cell.length_b   1.000
_cell.length_c   1.000
_cell.angle_alpha   90.00
_cell.angle_beta   90.00
_cell.angle_gamma   90.00
#
_symmetry.space_group_name_H-M   'P 1'
#
loop_
_entity.id
_entity.type
_entity.pdbx_description
1 polymer ?
#
loop_
_entity_poly.entity_id
_entity_poly.type
_entity_poly.pdbx_seq_one_letter_code
_entity_poly.pdbx_strand_id
1 'polypeptide(L)'
;MKILLVEDEPKLASFVRKGFENEGYDFSVAFDGRMGFSLVQQGYYDLVILDVNLPYINGFELCRLIRADYPQLPVLLLTALDSLDDKVTGFEKSWARRIC
;
A
#
# COMPACT_ATOMS: atom_id res chain seq x y z
N MET A 1 10.53 5.10 -8.36
CA MET A 1 10.06 4.70 -7.02
C MET A 1 9.10 3.53 -7.21
N LYS A 2 9.32 2.43 -6.50
CA LYS A 2 8.56 1.18 -6.60
C LYS A 2 7.50 1.11 -5.52
N ILE A 3 6.25 0.94 -5.91
CA ILE A 3 5.11 0.91 -5.00
C ILE A 3 4.44 -0.46 -5.12
N LEU A 4 4.16 -1.08 -3.98
CA LEU A 4 3.30 -2.25 -3.90
C LEU A 4 1.91 -1.83 -3.46
N LEU A 5 0.90 -2.08 -4.29
CA LEU A 5 -0.50 -1.93 -3.92
C LEU A 5 -1.07 -3.32 -3.58
N VAL A 6 -1.70 -3.47 -2.42
CA VAL A 6 -2.39 -4.69 -2.00
C VAL A 6 -3.87 -4.36 -1.84
N GLU A 7 -4.68 -4.83 -2.79
CA GLU A 7 -6.08 -4.46 -3.00
C GLU A 7 -6.79 -5.62 -3.69
N ASP A 8 -7.84 -6.17 -3.09
CA ASP A 8 -8.51 -7.36 -3.62
C ASP A 8 -9.53 -7.04 -4.71
N GLU A 9 -9.98 -5.79 -4.84
CA GLU A 9 -10.85 -5.35 -5.93
C GLU A 9 -10.05 -4.86 -7.16
N PRO A 10 -10.03 -5.61 -8.29
CA PRO A 10 -9.19 -5.25 -9.44
C PRO A 10 -9.55 -3.91 -10.09
N LYS A 11 -10.82 -3.49 -9.96
CA LYS A 11 -11.29 -2.20 -10.47
C LYS A 11 -10.70 -1.04 -9.68
N LEU A 12 -10.72 -1.14 -8.34
CA LEU A 12 -10.13 -0.14 -7.46
C LEU A 12 -8.61 -0.10 -7.63
N ALA A 13 -7.96 -1.27 -7.71
CA ALA A 13 -6.52 -1.37 -7.98
C ALA A 13 -6.12 -0.68 -9.29
N SER A 14 -6.90 -0.90 -10.37
CA SER A 14 -6.69 -0.26 -11.66
C SER A 14 -6.88 1.26 -11.59
N PHE A 15 -7.90 1.72 -10.85
CA PHE A 15 -8.17 3.14 -10.65
C PHE A 15 -7.04 3.85 -9.89
N VAL A 16 -6.59 3.28 -8.77
CA VAL A 16 -5.47 3.79 -7.98
C VAL A 16 -4.22 3.87 -8.85
N ARG A 17 -3.86 2.77 -9.52
CA ARG A 17 -2.70 2.72 -10.41
C ARG A 17 -2.73 3.82 -11.47
N LYS A 18 -3.85 4.01 -12.17
CA LYS A 18 -4.01 5.06 -13.19
C LYS A 18 -3.82 6.47 -12.63
N GLY A 19 -4.20 6.70 -11.37
CA GLY A 19 -3.95 7.98 -10.69
C GLY A 19 -2.46 8.33 -10.59
N PHE A 20 -1.59 7.31 -10.58
CA PHE A 20 -0.14 7.45 -10.40
C PHE A 20 0.68 7.17 -11.68
N GLU A 21 0.08 6.63 -12.74
CA GLU A 21 0.78 6.28 -13.99
C GLU A 21 1.49 7.47 -14.66
N ASN A 22 0.96 8.69 -14.49
CA ASN A 22 1.55 9.90 -15.09
C ASN A 22 2.76 10.45 -14.32
N GLU A 23 3.09 9.91 -13.16
CA GLU A 23 4.18 10.39 -12.29
C GLU A 23 5.45 9.52 -12.37
N GLY A 24 5.47 8.49 -13.22
CA GLY A 24 6.65 7.64 -13.43
C GLY A 24 6.92 6.64 -12.30
N TYR A 25 5.89 6.29 -11.52
CA TYR A 25 5.97 5.24 -10.50
C TYR A 25 5.85 3.84 -11.10
N ASP A 26 6.59 2.89 -10.53
CA ASP A 26 6.53 1.47 -10.90
C ASP A 26 5.62 0.75 -9.89
N PHE A 27 4.46 0.27 -10.35
CA PHE A 27 3.43 -0.34 -9.52
C PHE A 27 3.40 -1.86 -9.69
N SER A 28 3.60 -2.57 -8.58
CA SER A 28 3.20 -3.98 -8.43
C SER A 28 1.85 -4.05 -7.72
N VAL A 29 1.00 -5.03 -8.09
CA VAL A 29 -0.32 -5.22 -7.49
C VAL A 29 -0.43 -6.62 -6.91
N ALA A 30 -0.88 -6.72 -5.66
CA ALA A 30 -1.33 -7.93 -5.02
C ALA A 30 -2.83 -7.88 -4.75
N PHE A 31 -3.55 -8.97 -5.01
CA PHE A 31 -4.99 -9.12 -4.82
C PHE A 31 -5.38 -9.80 -3.50
N ASP A 32 -4.40 -10.13 -2.67
CA ASP A 32 -4.65 -10.67 -1.33
C ASP A 32 -3.44 -10.45 -0.42
N GLY A 33 -3.65 -10.59 0.89
CA GLY A 33 -2.61 -10.30 1.87
C GLY A 33 -1.43 -11.28 1.87
N ARG A 34 -1.62 -12.53 1.43
CA ARG A 34 -0.51 -13.51 1.32
C ARG A 34 0.40 -13.17 0.15
N MET A 35 -0.18 -12.86 -1.01
CA MET A 35 0.57 -12.42 -2.17
C MET A 35 1.27 -11.10 -1.87
N GLY A 36 0.59 -10.16 -1.19
CA GLY A 36 1.20 -8.91 -0.74
C GLY A 36 2.44 -9.14 0.10
N PHE A 37 2.36 -9.99 1.13
CA PHE A 37 3.51 -10.33 1.96
C PHE A 37 4.65 -11.00 1.17
N SER A 38 4.31 -11.98 0.31
CA SER A 38 5.28 -12.67 -0.52
C SER A 38 6.02 -11.72 -1.46
N LEU A 39 5.35 -10.72 -2.04
CA LEU A 39 5.99 -9.74 -2.90
C LEU A 39 6.94 -8.84 -2.10
N VAL A 40 6.54 -8.38 -0.92
CA VAL A 40 7.44 -7.62 -0.02
C VAL A 40 8.72 -8.40 0.28
N GLN A 41 8.62 -9.73 0.47
CA GLN A 41 9.79 -10.56 0.73
C GLN A 41 10.69 -10.78 -0.49
N GLN A 42 10.15 -10.71 -1.70
CA GLN A 42 10.88 -10.99 -2.94
C GLN A 42 11.52 -9.73 -3.56
N GLY A 43 11.06 -8.54 -3.18
CA GLY A 43 11.41 -7.30 -3.84
C GLY A 43 11.74 -6.16 -2.89
N TYR A 44 12.31 -5.10 -3.46
CA TYR A 44 12.50 -3.82 -2.77
C TYR A 44 11.43 -2.85 -3.23
N TYR A 45 10.54 -2.49 -2.31
CA TYR A 45 9.53 -1.44 -2.49
C TYR A 45 9.90 -0.23 -1.64
N ASP A 46 9.56 0.95 -2.14
CA ASP A 46 9.75 2.22 -1.43
C ASP A 46 8.51 2.60 -0.61
N LEU A 47 7.35 2.01 -0.93
CA LEU A 47 6.07 2.21 -0.27
C LEU A 47 5.17 0.99 -0.49
N VAL A 48 4.44 0.59 0.55
CA VAL A 48 3.33 -0.36 0.45
C VAL A 48 2.02 0.36 0.73
N ILE A 49 1.06 0.25 -0.18
CA ILE A 49 -0.31 0.71 -0.01
C ILE A 49 -1.19 -0.52 0.25
N LEU A 50 -1.93 -0.54 1.35
CA LEU A 50 -2.68 -1.70 1.85
C LEU A 50 -4.15 -1.36 2.03
N ASP A 51 -5.07 -2.10 1.42
CA ASP A 51 -6.43 -2.18 1.95
C ASP A 51 -6.43 -2.90 3.32
N VAL A 52 -7.34 -2.49 4.18
CA VAL A 52 -7.70 -3.16 5.43
C VAL A 52 -8.41 -4.48 5.15
N ASN A 53 -9.35 -4.51 4.20
CA ASN A 53 -10.28 -5.63 3.99
C ASN A 53 -9.73 -6.70 3.04
N LEU A 54 -8.54 -7.20 3.31
CA LEU A 54 -7.90 -8.21 2.45
C LEU A 54 -8.29 -9.66 2.82
N PRO A 55 -8.44 -10.54 1.82
CA PRO A 55 -8.61 -11.97 2.06
C PRO A 55 -7.32 -12.63 2.57
N TYR A 56 -7.49 -13.73 3.30
CA TYR A 56 -6.47 -14.59 3.93
C TYR A 56 -5.63 -13.95 5.04
N ILE A 57 -5.07 -12.77 4.83
CA ILE A 57 -4.38 -11.96 5.84
C ILE A 57 -4.98 -10.57 5.76
N ASN A 58 -5.56 -10.07 6.85
CA ASN A 58 -6.13 -8.74 6.85
C ASN A 58 -5.04 -7.66 6.78
N GLY A 59 -5.39 -6.45 6.35
CA GLY A 59 -4.41 -5.36 6.14
C GLY A 59 -3.66 -4.94 7.40
N PHE A 60 -4.30 -5.03 8.58
CA PHE A 60 -3.65 -4.72 9.86
C PHE A 60 -2.61 -5.76 10.26
N GLU A 61 -2.92 -7.04 10.09
CA GLU A 61 -2.00 -8.15 10.33
C GLU A 61 -0.84 -8.10 9.35
N LEU A 62 -1.12 -7.84 8.07
CA LEU A 62 -0.08 -7.67 7.07
C LEU A 62 0.84 -6.48 7.40
N CYS A 63 0.28 -5.34 7.80
CA CYS A 63 1.06 -4.18 8.26
C CYS A 63 1.98 -4.55 9.44
N ARG A 64 1.48 -5.32 10.42
CA ARG A 64 2.29 -5.78 11.56
C ARG A 64 3.43 -6.70 11.11
N LEU A 65 3.16 -7.65 10.21
CA LEU A 65 4.18 -8.54 9.65
C LEU A 65 5.26 -7.77 8.90
N ILE A 66 4.85 -6.82 8.04
CA ILE A 66 5.78 -5.97 7.29
C ILE A 66 6.63 -5.14 8.25
N ARG A 67 6.06 -4.55 9.30
CA ARG A 67 6.82 -3.75 10.27
C ARG A 67 7.79 -4.56 11.12
N ALA A 68 7.46 -5.82 11.40
CA ALA A 68 8.35 -6.72 12.13
C ALA A 68 9.61 -7.06 11.31
N ASP A 69 9.44 -7.34 10.01
CA ASP A 69 10.54 -7.77 9.14
C ASP A 69 11.25 -6.58 8.45
N TYR A 70 10.52 -5.51 8.16
CA TYR A 70 10.94 -4.34 7.38
C TYR A 70 10.53 -3.03 8.07
N PRO A 71 11.09 -2.71 9.25
CA PRO A 71 10.65 -1.57 10.08
C PRO A 71 10.83 -0.19 9.42
N GLN A 72 11.64 -0.09 8.36
CA GLN A 72 11.87 1.14 7.60
C GLN A 72 11.00 1.27 6.35
N LEU A 73 10.26 0.22 5.96
CA LEU A 73 9.40 0.24 4.80
C LEU A 73 8.12 1.02 5.13
N PRO A 74 7.85 2.15 4.48
CA PRO A 74 6.63 2.91 4.71
C PRO A 74 5.39 2.10 4.29
N VAL A 75 4.36 2.14 5.12
CA VAL A 75 3.08 1.47 4.89
C VAL A 75 1.95 2.49 5.00
N LEU A 76 1.16 2.62 3.94
CA LEU A 76 -0.03 3.46 3.85
C LEU A 76 -1.27 2.57 3.83
N LEU A 77 -2.14 2.70 4.83
CA LEU A 77 -3.43 2.00 4.85
C LEU A 77 -4.47 2.81 4.07
N LEU A 78 -5.14 2.17 3.11
CA LEU A 78 -6.35 2.67 2.45
C LEU A 78 -7.53 2.50 3.43
N THR A 79 -7.61 3.36 4.43
CA THR A 79 -8.85 3.51 5.20
C THR A 79 -9.83 4.26 4.32
N ALA A 80 -11.02 3.71 4.06
CA ALA A 80 -12.07 4.26 3.20
C ALA A 80 -12.02 5.80 3.09
N LEU A 81 -11.31 6.26 2.07
CA LEU A 81 -11.15 7.65 1.68
C LEU A 81 -12.41 8.02 0.88
N ASP A 82 -13.50 8.28 1.60
CA ASP A 82 -14.77 8.71 0.97
C ASP A 82 -14.74 10.20 0.54
N SER A 83 -13.59 10.87 0.63
CA SER A 83 -13.39 12.15 -0.02
C SER A 83 -12.10 12.16 -0.84
N LEU A 84 -12.27 12.49 -2.12
CA LEU A 84 -11.22 12.79 -3.08
C LEU A 84 -10.34 14.01 -2.67
N ASP A 85 -10.52 14.55 -1.45
CA ASP A 85 -9.86 15.76 -0.92
C ASP A 85 -8.52 15.48 -0.21
N ASP A 86 -8.27 14.24 0.23
CA ASP A 86 -6.97 13.84 0.80
C ASP A 86 -5.94 13.47 -0.29
N LYS A 87 -6.12 14.00 -1.51
CA LYS A 87 -5.36 13.55 -2.68
C LYS A 87 -3.88 13.91 -2.71
N VAL A 88 -3.40 14.94 -2.01
CA VAL A 88 -1.99 15.39 -2.20
C VAL A 88 -1.39 16.11 -0.98
N THR A 89 -1.66 15.65 0.24
CA THR A 89 -1.14 16.32 1.47
C THR A 89 -0.23 15.43 2.33
N GLY A 90 -0.03 14.16 1.96
CA GLY A 90 0.68 13.18 2.79
C GLY A 90 2.19 13.02 2.57
N PHE A 91 2.83 13.84 1.72
CA PHE A 91 4.28 13.76 1.45
C PHE A 91 5.14 14.67 2.35
N GLU A 92 4.68 15.02 3.55
CA GLU A 92 5.57 15.60 4.56
C GLU A 92 6.30 14.50 5.33
N LYS A 93 7.61 14.67 5.52
CA LYS A 93 8.55 13.74 6.19
C LYS A 93 8.17 13.36 7.64
N SER A 94 7.08 13.91 8.18
CA SER A 94 6.56 13.67 9.53
C SER A 94 5.37 12.69 9.58
N TRP A 95 4.68 12.43 8.46
CA TRP A 95 3.48 11.57 8.42
C TRP A 95 3.76 10.06 8.52
N ALA A 96 4.98 9.62 8.17
CA ALA A 96 5.42 8.23 8.29
C ALA A 96 5.36 7.65 9.72
N ARG A 97 5.15 8.50 10.73
CA ARG A 97 5.00 8.10 12.13
C ARG A 97 3.56 7.87 12.58
N ARG A 98 2.56 8.10 11.72
CA ARG A 98 1.16 8.15 12.17
C ARG A 98 0.13 7.45 11.27
N ILE A 99 0.58 6.68 10.29
CA ILE A 99 -0.26 5.74 9.55
C ILE A 99 0.24 4.34 9.90
N CYS A 100 -0.42 3.76 10.91
CA CYS A 100 0.03 2.67 11.79
C CYS A 100 1.28 2.97 12.65
#